data_AF-A0A9Q0LKW6-F1
#
_entry.id   AF-A0A9Q0LKW6-F1
#
_cell.length_a   1.000
_cell.length_b   1.000
_cell.length_c   1.000
_cell.angle_alpha   90.00
_cell.angle_beta   90.00
_cell.angle_gamma   90.00
#
_symmetry.space_group_name_H-M   'P 1'
#
loop_
_entity.id
_entity.type
_entity.pdbx_description
1 polymer ?
#
loop_
_entity_poly.entity_id
_entity_poly.type
_entity_poly.pdbx_seq_one_letter_code
_entity_poly.pdbx_strand_id
1 'polypeptide(L)'
;MAMNEQEIKAAFDMIDTDGNGTLDKQEFTNFCKQIGESISDFEIDLMMKLADKNNDGVISYSEFKKMIVEDHSAPTEDDLKKIFEAFDLDGNGKIDKNEMMQIANYFGEPITEQQVDEILAEHDTDKSGGLEFNEFKNMMLK
;
A
#
# COMPACT_ATOMS: atom_id res chain seq x y z
N MET A 1 -10.73 -19.08 -6.53
CA MET A 1 -12.18 -19.11 -6.23
C MET A 1 -12.48 -17.84 -5.49
N ALA A 2 -13.37 -16.99 -5.99
CA ALA A 2 -13.77 -15.78 -5.28
C ALA A 2 -14.43 -16.18 -3.96
N MET A 3 -14.03 -15.54 -2.85
CA MET A 3 -14.69 -15.72 -1.56
C MET A 3 -16.16 -15.34 -1.68
N ASN A 4 -17.05 -16.14 -1.10
CA ASN A 4 -18.47 -15.80 -1.06
C ASN A 4 -18.76 -14.74 0.02
N GLU A 5 -19.93 -14.10 -0.02
CA GLU A 5 -20.28 -12.99 0.89
C GLU A 5 -20.20 -13.36 2.38
N GLN A 6 -20.46 -14.63 2.72
CA GLN A 6 -20.36 -15.12 4.09
C GLN A 6 -18.91 -15.27 4.53
N GLU A 7 -18.02 -15.74 3.65
CA GLU A 7 -16.58 -15.83 3.91
C GLU A 7 -15.95 -14.44 4.05
N ILE A 8 -16.33 -13.49 3.21
CA ILE A 8 -15.87 -12.10 3.29
C ILE A 8 -16.31 -11.46 4.61
N LYS A 9 -17.56 -11.69 5.00
CA LYS A 9 -18.08 -11.18 6.27
C LYS A 9 -17.40 -11.83 7.47
N ALA A 10 -17.19 -13.15 7.44
CA ALA A 10 -16.48 -13.86 8.49
C ALA A 10 -15.01 -13.40 8.61
N ALA A 11 -14.34 -13.09 7.50
CA ALA A 11 -13.02 -12.48 7.50
C ALA A 11 -13.07 -11.07 8.09
N PHE A 12 -14.01 -10.22 7.67
CA PHE A 12 -14.17 -8.87 8.23
C PHE A 12 -14.41 -8.90 9.75
N ASP A 13 -15.38 -9.70 10.21
CA ASP A 13 -15.71 -9.86 11.64
C ASP A 13 -14.55 -10.48 12.45
N MET A 14 -13.59 -11.14 11.80
CA MET A 14 -12.38 -11.67 12.44
C MET A 14 -11.29 -10.58 12.59
N ILE A 15 -11.29 -9.57 11.72
CA ILE A 15 -10.34 -8.45 11.73
C ILE A 15 -10.83 -7.32 12.63
N ASP A 16 -12.13 -7.01 12.54
CA ASP A 16 -12.86 -6.02 13.34
C ASP A 16 -12.95 -6.50 14.80
N THR A 17 -11.84 -6.33 15.53
CA THR A 17 -11.68 -6.82 16.89
C THR A 17 -12.42 -5.97 17.91
N ASP A 18 -12.60 -4.67 17.62
CA ASP A 18 -13.37 -3.78 18.47
C ASP A 18 -14.88 -3.80 18.16
N GLY A 19 -15.28 -4.39 17.02
CA GLY A 19 -16.66 -4.56 16.59
C GLY A 19 -17.33 -3.26 16.18
N ASN A 20 -16.55 -2.24 15.80
CA ASN A 20 -17.05 -0.92 15.44
C ASN A 20 -17.65 -0.89 14.02
N GLY A 21 -17.47 -1.96 13.22
CA GLY A 21 -17.98 -2.10 11.86
C GLY A 21 -17.07 -1.48 10.78
N THR A 22 -15.86 -1.08 11.13
CA THR A 22 -14.81 -0.50 10.27
C THR A 22 -13.45 -1.07 10.68
N LEU A 23 -12.52 -1.22 9.72
CA LEU A 23 -11.18 -1.67 10.03
C LEU A 23 -10.24 -0.48 10.09
N ASP A 24 -9.64 -0.24 11.24
CA ASP A 24 -8.59 0.77 11.37
C ASP A 24 -7.21 0.25 10.88
N LYS A 25 -6.23 1.16 10.85
CA LYS A 25 -4.86 0.83 10.42
C LYS A 25 -4.26 -0.31 11.21
N GLN A 26 -4.51 -0.35 12.51
CA GLN A 26 -3.93 -1.35 13.40
C GLN A 26 -4.57 -2.73 13.19
N GLU A 27 -5.90 -2.78 13.07
CA GLU A 27 -6.65 -4.01 12.79
C GLU A 27 -6.29 -4.60 11.43
N PHE A 28 -6.25 -3.77 10.39
CA PHE A 28 -5.86 -4.18 9.05
C PHE A 28 -4.40 -4.65 8.99
N THR A 29 -3.49 -3.94 9.67
CA THR A 29 -2.07 -4.32 9.75
C THR A 29 -1.90 -5.69 10.40
N ASN A 30 -2.58 -5.91 11.53
CA ASN A 30 -2.52 -7.19 12.24
C ASN A 30 -3.01 -8.34 11.36
N PHE A 31 -4.08 -8.14 10.60
CA PHE A 31 -4.58 -9.12 9.67
C PHE A 31 -3.63 -9.41 8.51
N CYS A 32 -3.10 -8.38 7.85
CA CYS A 32 -2.11 -8.54 6.77
C CYS A 32 -0.89 -9.34 7.26
N LYS A 33 -0.38 -9.01 8.46
CA LYS A 33 0.74 -9.74 9.10
C LYS A 33 0.37 -11.19 9.47
N GLN A 34 -0.90 -11.47 9.74
CA GLN A 34 -1.37 -12.81 10.11
C GLN A 34 -1.63 -13.70 8.88
N ILE A 35 -1.98 -13.11 7.73
CA ILE A 35 -2.21 -13.82 6.47
C ILE A 35 -0.91 -14.01 5.67
N GLY A 36 0.05 -13.09 5.76
CA GLY A 36 1.33 -13.16 5.05
C GLY A 36 2.53 -12.78 5.91
N GLU A 37 3.56 -13.63 5.93
CA GLU A 37 4.79 -13.44 6.73
C GLU A 37 5.74 -12.35 6.20
N SER A 38 5.39 -11.62 5.13
CA SER A 38 6.35 -10.76 4.41
C SER A 38 5.83 -9.38 4.00
N ILE A 39 4.65 -8.96 4.47
CA ILE A 39 4.10 -7.65 4.05
C ILE A 39 4.74 -6.53 4.89
N SER A 40 5.37 -5.57 4.21
CA SER A 40 5.99 -4.40 4.83
C SER A 40 4.95 -3.36 5.27
N ASP A 41 5.28 -2.53 6.26
CA ASP A 41 4.38 -1.48 6.74
C ASP A 41 3.99 -0.50 5.61
N PHE A 42 4.91 -0.24 4.67
CA PHE A 42 4.64 0.56 3.47
C PHE A 42 3.55 -0.05 2.57
N GLU A 43 3.61 -1.36 2.32
CA GLU A 43 2.59 -2.05 1.51
C GLU A 43 1.21 -2.04 2.19
N ILE A 44 1.18 -2.11 3.51
CA ILE A 44 -0.07 -2.02 4.28
C ILE A 44 -0.69 -0.63 4.15
N ASP A 45 0.11 0.43 4.26
CA ASP A 45 -0.34 1.81 4.03
C ASP A 45 -0.88 2.01 2.60
N LEU A 46 -0.21 1.40 1.62
CA LEU A 46 -0.65 1.45 0.23
C LEU A 46 -1.97 0.71 0.04
N MET A 47 -2.10 -0.51 0.59
CA MET A 47 -3.34 -1.29 0.52
C MET A 47 -4.49 -0.58 1.23
N MET A 48 -4.24 0.03 2.39
CA MET A 48 -5.22 0.87 3.08
C MET A 48 -5.72 1.99 2.19
N LYS A 49 -4.83 2.75 1.56
CA LYS A 49 -5.25 3.84 0.65
C LYS A 49 -5.97 3.35 -0.60
N LEU A 50 -5.61 2.18 -1.11
CA LEU A 50 -6.30 1.60 -2.26
C LEU A 50 -7.72 1.12 -1.87
N ALA A 51 -7.89 0.61 -0.66
CA ALA A 51 -9.15 0.13 -0.12
C ALA A 51 -10.07 1.27 0.35
N ASP A 52 -9.51 2.26 1.05
CA ASP A 52 -10.18 3.47 1.55
C ASP A 52 -10.52 4.41 0.38
N LYS A 53 -11.69 4.19 -0.23
CA LYS A 53 -12.15 4.98 -1.38
C LYS A 53 -12.69 6.32 -0.94
N ASN A 54 -13.23 6.43 0.27
CA ASN A 54 -13.84 7.65 0.78
C ASN A 54 -12.83 8.57 1.51
N ASN A 55 -11.60 8.10 1.72
CA ASN A 55 -10.51 8.76 2.46
C ASN A 55 -10.90 9.16 3.89
N ASP A 56 -11.71 8.32 4.56
CA ASP A 56 -12.09 8.55 5.96
C ASP A 56 -11.07 7.98 6.97
N GLY A 57 -10.02 7.30 6.48
CA GLY A 57 -8.94 6.72 7.27
C GLY A 57 -9.28 5.35 7.86
N VAL A 58 -10.43 4.78 7.52
CA VAL A 58 -10.85 3.42 7.92
C VAL A 58 -11.37 2.64 6.71
N ILE A 59 -11.38 1.32 6.80
CA ILE A 59 -11.92 0.46 5.73
C ILE A 59 -13.29 -0.03 6.18
N SER A 60 -14.35 0.47 5.56
CA SER A 60 -15.69 -0.03 5.82
C SER A 60 -15.90 -1.43 5.24
N TYR A 61 -16.90 -2.18 5.74
CA TYR A 61 -17.26 -3.49 5.16
C TYR A 61 -17.50 -3.44 3.64
N SER A 62 -18.05 -2.33 3.14
CA SER A 62 -18.29 -2.17 1.70
C SER A 62 -17.01 -2.00 0.90
N GLU A 63 -16.00 -1.32 1.47
CA GLU A 63 -14.67 -1.14 0.88
C GLU A 63 -13.87 -2.44 0.96
N PHE A 64 -13.87 -3.10 2.12
CA PHE A 64 -13.25 -4.42 2.29
C PHE A 64 -13.84 -5.46 1.33
N LYS A 65 -15.18 -5.49 1.20
CA LYS A 65 -15.85 -6.38 0.24
C LYS A 65 -15.43 -6.07 -1.19
N LYS A 66 -15.36 -4.80 -1.59
CA LYS A 66 -14.85 -4.45 -2.93
C LYS A 66 -13.41 -4.90 -3.11
N MET A 67 -12.55 -4.67 -2.12
CA MET A 67 -11.15 -5.09 -2.13
C MET A 67 -10.97 -6.61 -2.27
N ILE A 68 -11.87 -7.42 -1.67
CA ILE A 68 -11.78 -8.90 -1.73
C ILE A 68 -12.50 -9.49 -2.97
N VAL A 69 -13.59 -8.86 -3.43
CA VAL A 69 -14.41 -9.33 -4.57
C VAL A 69 -13.83 -8.88 -5.90
N GLU A 70 -13.27 -7.67 -5.97
CA GLU A 70 -12.42 -7.24 -7.07
C GLU A 70 -11.06 -7.89 -6.82
N ASP A 71 -10.81 -9.01 -7.49
CA ASP A 71 -9.64 -9.89 -7.38
C ASP A 71 -8.31 -9.11 -7.33
N HIS A 72 -7.87 -8.72 -6.13
CA HIS A 72 -6.58 -8.04 -5.91
C HIS A 72 -5.51 -9.06 -5.51
N SER A 73 -5.21 -9.96 -6.44
CA SER A 73 -3.89 -10.59 -6.48
C SER A 73 -2.86 -9.52 -6.86
N ALA A 74 -2.23 -8.89 -5.86
CA ALA A 74 -1.26 -7.81 -6.01
C ALA A 74 -1.81 -6.54 -6.73
N PRO A 75 -1.24 -5.36 -6.47
CA PRO A 75 -1.52 -4.18 -7.28
C PRO A 75 -1.22 -4.47 -8.76
N THR A 76 -2.14 -4.12 -9.66
CA THR A 76 -1.92 -4.30 -11.10
C THR A 76 -0.85 -3.34 -11.61
N GLU A 77 -0.29 -3.59 -12.80
CA GLU A 77 0.69 -2.67 -13.40
C GLU A 77 0.12 -1.26 -13.59
N ASP A 78 -1.17 -1.13 -13.93
CA ASP A 78 -1.87 0.15 -14.03
C ASP A 78 -2.01 0.84 -12.65
N ASP A 79 -2.25 0.09 -11.57
CA ASP A 79 -2.31 0.65 -10.23
C ASP A 79 -0.94 1.13 -9.77
N LEU A 80 0.10 0.31 -9.96
CA LEU A 80 1.48 0.67 -9.68
C LEU A 80 1.91 1.90 -10.48
N LYS A 81 1.45 2.02 -11.74
CA LYS A 81 1.75 3.16 -12.58
C LYS A 81 1.09 4.43 -12.07
N LYS A 82 -0.18 4.38 -11.64
CA LYS A 82 -0.85 5.54 -11.03
C LYS A 82 -0.17 5.97 -9.74
N ILE A 83 0.28 5.01 -8.93
CA ILE A 83 1.03 5.31 -7.70
C ILE A 83 2.36 5.94 -8.07
N PHE A 84 3.09 5.38 -9.02
CA PHE A 84 4.35 5.94 -9.51
C PHE A 84 4.16 7.37 -10.03
N GLU A 85 3.17 7.62 -10.89
CA GLU A 85 2.83 8.95 -11.41
C GLU A 85 2.37 9.92 -10.31
N ALA A 86 1.80 9.41 -9.21
CA ALA A 86 1.48 10.24 -8.06
C ALA A 86 2.73 10.63 -7.26
N PHE A 87 3.80 9.83 -7.33
CA PHE A 87 5.06 10.03 -6.62
C PHE A 87 6.09 10.83 -7.44
N ASP A 88 6.16 10.61 -8.75
CA ASP A 88 6.99 11.34 -9.72
C ASP A 88 6.35 12.71 -10.01
N LEU A 89 6.70 13.70 -9.19
CA LEU A 89 6.05 15.02 -9.18
C LEU A 89 6.53 15.90 -10.32
N ASP A 90 7.78 15.73 -10.77
CA ASP A 90 8.34 16.47 -11.89
C ASP A 90 8.13 15.77 -13.26
N GLY A 91 7.70 14.50 -13.25
CA GLY A 91 7.41 13.70 -14.44
C GLY A 91 8.66 13.25 -15.18
N ASN A 92 9.80 13.17 -14.49
CA ASN A 92 11.08 12.79 -15.08
C ASN A 92 11.22 11.27 -15.31
N GLY A 93 10.25 10.47 -14.83
CA GLY A 93 10.24 9.02 -14.97
C GLY A 93 10.99 8.25 -13.88
N LYS A 94 11.40 8.91 -12.79
CA LYS A 94 12.00 8.32 -11.59
C LYS A 94 11.54 9.07 -10.35
N ILE A 95 11.44 8.37 -9.22
CA ILE A 95 11.09 8.98 -7.94
C ILE A 95 12.39 9.28 -7.18
N ASP A 96 12.75 10.55 -7.08
CA ASP A 96 13.94 10.98 -6.36
C ASP A 96 13.73 11.12 -4.83
N LYS A 97 14.83 11.36 -4.10
CA LYS A 97 14.80 11.49 -2.63
C LYS A 97 13.86 12.58 -2.14
N ASN A 98 13.79 13.72 -2.84
CA ASN A 98 12.91 14.82 -2.45
C ASN A 98 11.45 14.46 -2.70
N GLU A 99 11.17 13.83 -3.83
CA GLU A 99 9.82 13.39 -4.20
C GLU A 99 9.31 12.34 -3.21
N MET A 100 10.13 11.35 -2.84
CA MET A 100 9.79 10.41 -1.78
C MET A 100 9.46 11.09 -0.46
N MET A 101 10.28 12.06 -0.02
CA MET A 101 10.04 12.77 1.24
C MET A 101 8.77 13.64 1.20
N GLN A 102 8.48 14.26 0.04
CA GLN A 102 7.27 15.06 -0.13
C GLN A 102 6.02 14.20 -0.09
N ILE A 103 6.07 13.05 -0.76
CA ILE A 103 4.96 12.10 -0.77
C ILE A 103 4.77 11.47 0.60
N ALA A 104 5.83 10.98 1.24
CA ALA A 104 5.74 10.38 2.57
C ALA A 104 5.10 11.36 3.60
N ASN A 105 5.52 12.63 3.57
CA ASN A 105 4.86 13.67 4.38
C ASN A 105 3.40 13.90 4.01
N TYR A 106 3.03 13.84 2.73
CA TYR A 106 1.64 13.93 2.27
C TYR A 106 0.80 12.73 2.72
N PHE A 107 1.40 11.56 2.87
CA PHE A 107 0.76 10.33 3.31
C PHE A 107 0.69 10.23 4.85
N GLY A 108 1.21 11.21 5.59
CA GLY A 108 1.13 11.28 7.04
C GLY A 108 2.19 10.43 7.77
N GLU A 109 3.07 9.77 7.03
CA GLU A 109 4.17 8.95 7.53
C GLU A 109 5.48 9.65 7.14
N PRO A 110 6.02 10.53 8.01
CA PRO A 110 7.27 11.22 7.71
C PRO A 110 8.41 10.21 7.63
N ILE A 111 8.91 9.96 6.42
CA ILE A 111 10.11 9.18 6.19
C ILE A 111 11.36 10.04 6.44
N THR A 112 12.36 9.46 7.09
CA THR A 112 13.65 10.12 7.31
C THR A 112 14.55 10.01 6.08
N GLU A 113 15.49 10.95 5.91
CA GLU A 113 16.51 10.84 4.85
C GLU A 113 17.25 9.50 4.89
N GLN A 114 17.52 8.97 6.09
CA GLN A 114 18.19 7.68 6.25
C GLN A 114 17.37 6.53 5.67
N GLN A 115 16.06 6.50 5.93
CA GLN A 115 15.18 5.47 5.37
C GLN A 115 15.08 5.58 3.85
N VAL A 116 15.10 6.79 3.30
CA VAL A 116 15.15 6.98 1.84
C VAL A 116 16.48 6.49 1.26
N ASP A 117 17.60 6.79 1.93
CA ASP A 117 18.91 6.29 1.53
C ASP A 117 18.99 4.75 1.61
N GLU A 118 18.34 4.13 2.60
CA GLU A 118 18.21 2.67 2.71
C GLU A 118 17.36 2.09 1.57
N ILE A 119 16.20 2.67 1.27
CA ILE A 119 15.35 2.25 0.13
C ILE A 119 16.12 2.34 -1.19
N LEU A 120 16.78 3.46 -1.45
CA LEU A 120 17.59 3.62 -2.65
C LEU A 120 18.75 2.62 -2.67
N ALA A 121 19.46 2.43 -1.56
CA ALA A 121 20.56 1.47 -1.51
C ALA A 121 20.13 0.02 -1.80
N GLU A 122 18.89 -0.35 -1.46
CA GLU A 122 18.35 -1.70 -1.68
C GLU A 122 17.69 -1.88 -3.06
N HIS A 123 17.10 -0.82 -3.61
CA HIS A 123 16.23 -0.92 -4.79
C HIS A 123 16.70 -0.14 -6.03
N ASP A 124 17.49 0.92 -5.89
CA ASP A 124 18.16 1.65 -6.99
C ASP A 124 19.36 0.82 -7.48
N THR A 125 19.05 -0.14 -8.35
CA THR A 125 19.99 -1.16 -8.83
C THR A 125 20.92 -0.58 -9.88
N ASP A 126 20.42 0.36 -10.68
CA ASP A 126 21.17 1.00 -11.76
C ASP A 126 21.93 2.26 -11.30
N LYS A 127 21.69 2.72 -10.07
CA LYS A 127 22.29 3.90 -9.44
C LYS A 127 21.94 5.19 -10.17
N SER A 128 20.70 5.27 -10.67
CA SER A 128 20.15 6.47 -11.30
C SER A 128 19.94 7.63 -10.31
N GLY A 129 20.02 7.35 -9.00
CA GLY A 129 19.82 8.30 -7.91
C GLY A 129 18.34 8.53 -7.59
N GLY A 130 17.46 7.61 -8.00
CA GLY A 130 16.03 7.58 -7.76
C GLY A 130 15.48 6.20 -8.09
N LEU A 131 14.20 5.94 -7.85
CA LEU A 131 13.57 4.69 -8.29
C LEU A 131 12.89 4.88 -9.64
N GLU A 132 13.35 4.16 -10.66
CA GLU A 132 12.63 4.06 -11.92
C GLU A 132 11.38 3.17 -11.76
N PHE A 133 10.42 3.25 -12.69
CA PHE A 133 9.16 2.49 -12.60
C PHE A 133 9.38 0.98 -12.39
N ASN A 134 10.36 0.38 -13.05
CA ASN A 134 10.67 -1.05 -12.88
C ASN A 134 11.22 -1.37 -11.49
N GLU A 135 12.03 -0.49 -10.91
CA GLU A 135 12.61 -0.66 -9.58
C GLU A 135 11.54 -0.46 -8.51
N PHE A 136 10.71 0.57 -8.66
CA PHE A 136 9.52 0.79 -7.86
C PHE A 136 8.55 -0.41 -7.93
N LYS A 137 8.29 -0.92 -9.13
CA LYS A 137 7.45 -2.11 -9.34
C LYS A 137 8.03 -3.33 -8.63
N ASN A 138 9.33 -3.57 -8.75
CA ASN A 138 10.00 -4.68 -8.07
C ASN A 138 10.04 -4.52 -6.55
N MET A 139 10.02 -3.29 -6.05
CA MET A 139 9.87 -2.98 -4.63
C MET A 139 8.45 -3.32 -4.13
N MET A 140 7.42 -3.01 -4.92
CA MET A 140 6.00 -3.21 -4.57
C MET A 140 5.44 -4.62 -4.81
N LEU A 141 6.12 -5.44 -5.61
CA LEU A 141 5.66 -6.78 -6.00
C LEU A 141 6.51 -7.92 -5.40
N LYS A 142 7.33 -7.62 -4.41
CA LYS A 142 8.34 -8.55 -3.90
C LYS A 142 7.77 -9.58 -2.92
#